data_AF-A0A9D0LKC7-F1
#
_entry.id   AF-A0A9D0LKC7-F1
#
_cell.length_a   1.000
_cell.length_b   1.000
_cell.length_c   1.000
_cell.angle_alpha   90.00
_cell.angle_beta   90.00
_cell.angle_gamma   90.00
#
_symmetry.space_group_name_H-M   'P 1'
#
loop_
_entity.id
_entity.type
_entity.pdbx_description
1 polymer ?
#
loop_
_entity_poly.entity_id
_entity_poly.type
_entity_poly.pdbx_seq_one_letter_code
_entity_poly.pdbx_strand_id
1 'polypeptide(L)'
;MAGRGTDILLGGNPEGLAAERMAERCFTRDDLIKLARQLFAGDEEGARKLARQNSKLSPDLVDWLLETRQRYEAVIEEIERYELTGFLARQLQAPPYAMDYNDALTLVRMVRDGDLEAARSLARERTGSVEVIAQVEQWLSDYQRYQHARRSPQDQARFIAGKLFEQHYNARAALIRAVLAGDQERAEQLVAETPGLSRDLIQEVRQIKAQCEADRRRVWEAGGLHVIGTERHEARRIDNQLRGRAARQGDPGSSRFYLSLEDELMRRFGGQSVSNLMERLKLDEDIPLEHRLVDKVIESSQQRVEGYHFDIRKNLVEYDDVVNRQREIVYRERRSVLEGSGGDLDAKIREFFAAEIEILLDRYLEGFLPWVQAQIAQAVQEHTNLETGAVNVGPVIARLRPLLPPDLSLDREVLAAMDADALMDYLNGLAEEAAQTDYPLRLLVQEIARFIPLWPSPPYVLNLRTAAQRAQVQRAYT
;
A
#
# COMPACT_ATOMS: atom_id res chain seq x y z
N MET A 1 4.56 17.46 -8.04
CA MET A 1 3.19 17.22 -7.55
C MET A 1 3.02 17.76 -6.13
N ALA A 2 2.55 19.00 -5.97
CA ALA A 2 2.12 19.52 -4.67
C ALA A 2 0.69 19.02 -4.40
N GLY A 3 0.59 17.97 -3.59
CA GLY A 3 -0.65 17.29 -3.22
C GLY A 3 -1.64 18.18 -2.46
N ARG A 4 -2.88 17.67 -2.38
CA ARG A 4 -3.96 18.17 -1.53
C ARG A 4 -3.42 18.54 -0.14
N GLY A 5 -3.48 19.82 0.26
CA GLY A 5 -3.32 20.20 1.67
C GLY A 5 -2.39 21.38 1.98
N THR A 6 -1.61 21.90 1.03
CA THR A 6 -0.87 23.17 1.25
C THR A 6 -1.62 24.33 0.62
N ASP A 7 -2.21 25.16 1.48
CA ASP A 7 -2.73 26.47 1.11
C ASP A 7 -1.57 27.43 0.86
N ILE A 8 -1.62 28.14 -0.27
CA ILE A 8 -0.70 29.25 -0.52
C ILE A 8 -1.23 30.41 0.32
N LEU A 9 -0.52 30.73 1.39
CA LEU A 9 -0.82 31.88 2.25
C LEU A 9 -0.10 33.10 1.69
N LEU A 10 -0.86 34.10 1.23
CA LEU A 10 -0.30 35.37 0.79
C LEU A 10 0.35 36.07 1.98
N GLY A 11 1.59 36.51 1.82
CA GLY A 11 2.41 37.07 2.92
C GLY A 11 3.22 36.03 3.71
N GLY A 12 3.10 34.74 3.37
CA GLY A 12 3.87 33.67 4.01
C GLY A 12 3.14 32.99 5.17
N ASN A 13 3.62 31.79 5.55
CA ASN A 13 3.09 31.05 6.69
C ASN A 13 3.82 31.47 7.98
N PRO A 14 3.19 32.22 8.90
CA PRO A 14 3.86 32.68 10.12
C PRO A 14 4.27 31.52 11.04
N GLU A 15 3.51 30.42 11.08
CA GLU A 15 3.86 29.24 11.89
C GLU A 15 5.13 28.56 11.35
N GLY A 16 5.19 28.36 10.03
CA GLY A 16 6.36 27.76 9.37
C GLY A 16 7.62 28.61 9.51
N LEU A 17 7.52 29.91 9.27
CA LEU A 17 8.63 30.86 9.41
C LEU A 17 9.10 30.96 10.87
N ALA A 18 8.18 30.96 11.83
CA ALA A 18 8.53 30.94 13.25
C ALA A 18 9.23 29.63 13.65
N ALA A 19 8.78 28.49 13.15
CA ALA A 19 9.40 27.19 13.42
C ALA A 19 10.83 27.11 12.85
N GLU A 20 11.04 27.60 11.63
CA GLU A 20 12.37 27.72 11.00
C GLU A 20 13.29 28.61 11.84
N ARG A 21 12.80 29.79 12.24
CA ARG A 21 13.54 30.72 13.10
C ARG A 21 13.92 30.11 14.45
N MET A 22 13.00 29.38 15.08
CA MET A 22 13.28 28.68 16.35
C MET A 22 14.28 27.54 16.17
N ALA A 23 14.28 26.84 15.03
CA ALA A 23 15.27 25.81 14.73
C ALA A 23 16.69 26.39 14.60
N GLU A 24 16.82 27.59 14.03
CA GLU A 24 18.10 28.32 13.97
C GLU A 24 18.58 28.77 15.35
N ARG A 25 17.69 29.33 16.17
CA ARG A 25 18.03 29.96 17.46
C ARG A 25 18.29 28.96 18.57
N CYS A 26 17.48 27.91 18.66
CA CYS A 26 17.54 26.98 19.78
C CYS A 26 18.50 25.81 19.51
N PHE A 27 18.93 25.14 20.58
CA PHE A 27 19.84 24.00 20.51
C PHE A 27 19.25 22.80 19.73
N THR A 28 20.14 21.97 19.20
CA THR A 28 19.80 20.70 18.54
C THR A 28 19.83 19.53 19.52
N ARG A 29 19.31 18.38 19.09
CA ARG A 29 19.39 17.15 19.88
C ARG A 29 20.84 16.75 20.18
N ASP A 30 21.74 16.91 19.22
CA ASP A 30 23.15 16.54 19.36
C ASP A 30 23.89 17.46 20.33
N ASP A 31 23.54 18.75 20.37
CA ASP A 31 24.09 19.68 21.35
C ASP A 31 23.77 19.21 22.78
N LEU A 32 22.52 18.80 23.00
CA LEU A 32 22.08 18.32 24.30
C LEU A 32 22.68 16.96 24.67
N ILE A 33 22.86 16.06 23.70
CA ILE A 33 23.55 14.77 23.91
C ILE A 33 25.01 15.01 24.32
N LYS A 34 25.72 15.94 23.67
CA LYS A 34 27.10 16.29 24.04
C LYS A 34 27.18 16.82 25.47
N LEU A 35 26.26 17.73 25.83
CA LEU A 35 26.16 18.27 27.17
C LEU A 35 25.90 17.17 28.22
N ALA A 36 24.91 16.32 27.97
CA ALA A 36 24.54 15.23 28.87
C ALA A 36 25.66 14.18 29.03
N ARG A 37 26.42 13.89 27.95
CA ARG A 37 27.56 12.95 28.02
C ARG A 37 28.66 13.44 28.95
N GLN A 38 29.00 14.73 28.89
CA GLN A 38 30.00 15.32 29.77
C GLN A 38 29.51 15.34 31.22
N LEU A 39 28.25 15.75 31.43
CA LEU A 39 27.60 15.77 32.73
C LEU A 39 27.56 14.39 33.40
N PHE A 40 27.14 13.35 32.68
CA PHE A 40 27.00 12.01 33.25
C PHE A 40 28.32 11.22 33.30
N ALA A 41 29.40 11.74 32.72
CA ALA A 41 30.76 11.28 32.98
C ALA A 41 31.33 11.80 34.32
N GLY A 42 30.58 12.64 35.04
CA GLY A 42 30.99 13.20 36.34
C GLY A 42 31.62 14.60 36.25
N ASP A 43 31.63 15.23 35.09
CA ASP A 43 32.20 16.56 34.86
C ASP A 43 31.10 17.64 34.70
N GLU A 44 30.45 17.97 35.82
CA GLU A 44 29.39 18.99 35.83
C GLU A 44 29.93 20.40 35.50
N GLU A 45 31.10 20.76 36.04
CA GLU A 45 31.70 22.08 35.80
C GLU A 45 32.08 22.24 34.32
N GLY A 46 32.64 21.19 33.70
CA GLY A 46 32.90 21.16 32.28
C GLY A 46 31.63 21.20 31.43
N ALA A 47 30.55 20.53 31.83
CA ALA A 47 29.26 20.63 31.16
C ALA A 47 28.70 22.07 31.22
N ARG A 48 28.73 22.72 32.39
CA ARG A 48 28.32 24.13 32.54
C ARG A 48 29.21 25.07 31.71
N LYS A 49 30.51 24.80 31.61
CA LYS A 49 31.42 25.55 30.74
C LYS A 49 31.08 25.37 29.27
N LEU A 50 30.77 24.15 28.82
CA LEU A 50 30.35 23.85 27.45
C LEU A 50 29.05 24.58 27.10
N ALA A 51 28.09 24.62 28.04
CA ALA A 51 26.85 25.38 27.87
C ALA A 51 27.12 26.89 27.68
N ARG A 52 28.02 27.49 28.47
CA ARG A 52 28.39 28.92 28.33
C ARG A 52 29.10 29.24 27.01
N GLN A 53 29.83 28.28 26.44
CA GLN A 53 30.57 28.47 25.19
C GLN A 53 29.68 28.39 23.94
N ASN A 54 28.50 27.76 24.05
CA ASN A 54 27.57 27.63 22.93
C ASN A 54 26.43 28.65 23.07
N SER A 55 26.29 29.54 22.09
CA SER A 55 25.27 30.60 22.10
C SER A 55 23.82 30.08 22.14
N LYS A 56 23.59 28.79 21.85
CA LYS A 56 22.27 28.17 21.84
C LYS A 56 21.94 27.38 23.12
N LEU A 57 22.92 27.19 24.01
CA LEU A 57 22.74 26.44 25.26
C LEU A 57 22.67 27.42 26.44
N SER A 58 21.74 27.17 27.36
CA SER A 58 21.72 27.83 28.67
C SER A 58 22.43 26.94 29.72
N PRO A 59 23.19 27.50 30.67
CA PRO A 59 23.71 26.75 31.81
C PRO A 59 22.63 26.01 32.60
N ASP A 60 21.41 26.55 32.64
CA ASP A 60 20.27 25.94 33.34
C ASP A 60 19.88 24.59 32.74
N LEU A 61 20.21 24.31 31.47
CA LEU A 61 19.96 23.00 30.85
C LEU A 61 20.66 21.86 31.60
N VAL A 62 21.78 22.14 32.27
CA VAL A 62 22.46 21.16 33.12
C VAL A 62 21.57 20.73 34.28
N ASP A 63 20.94 21.69 34.96
CA ASP A 63 20.04 21.44 36.09
C ASP A 63 18.82 20.63 35.65
N TRP A 64 18.26 20.95 34.49
CA TRP A 64 17.13 20.22 33.91
C TRP A 64 17.49 18.80 33.45
N LEU A 65 18.71 18.57 32.94
CA LEU A 65 19.18 17.21 32.65
C LEU A 65 19.32 16.38 33.93
N LEU A 66 19.82 16.97 35.01
CA LEU A 66 19.92 16.31 36.32
C LEU A 66 18.52 15.99 36.89
N GLU A 67 17.60 16.94 36.85
CA GLU A 67 16.22 16.74 37.32
C GLU A 67 15.51 15.66 36.49
N THR A 68 15.65 15.70 35.17
CA THR A 68 15.07 14.67 34.28
C THR A 68 15.65 13.29 34.61
N ARG A 69 16.97 13.19 34.83
CA ARG A 69 17.61 11.94 35.25
C ARG A 69 17.04 11.44 36.57
N GLN A 70 16.99 12.31 37.59
CA GLN A 70 16.47 11.97 38.92
C GLN A 70 15.02 11.48 38.86
N ARG A 71 14.17 12.12 38.05
CA ARG A 71 12.78 11.71 37.85
C ARG A 71 12.67 10.29 37.31
N TYR A 72 13.46 9.97 36.28
CA TYR A 72 13.48 8.62 35.72
C TYR A 72 14.10 7.60 36.68
N GLU A 73 15.15 7.96 37.43
CA GLU A 73 15.74 7.09 38.46
C GLU A 73 14.74 6.74 39.56
N ALA A 74 14.01 7.72 40.10
CA ALA A 74 12.97 7.52 41.09
C ALA A 74 11.86 6.57 40.59
N VAL A 75 11.44 6.73 39.33
CA VAL A 75 10.45 5.81 38.73
C VAL A 75 10.98 4.39 38.63
N ILE A 76 12.25 4.19 38.27
CA ILE A 76 12.80 2.82 38.22
C ILE A 76 12.86 2.20 39.63
N GLU A 77 13.22 2.95 40.66
CA GLU A 77 13.18 2.45 42.04
C GLU A 77 11.77 1.98 42.46
N GLU A 78 10.72 2.67 42.02
CA GLU A 78 9.34 2.23 42.25
C GLU A 78 8.98 0.99 41.44
N ILE A 79 9.42 0.92 40.17
CA ILE A 79 9.21 -0.26 39.31
C ILE A 79 9.89 -1.49 39.90
N GLU A 80 11.07 -1.35 40.51
CA GLU A 80 11.77 -2.44 41.20
C GLU A 80 11.00 -2.94 42.44
N ARG A 81 10.21 -2.08 43.10
CA ARG A 81 9.37 -2.45 44.25
C ARG A 81 8.05 -3.11 43.84
N TYR A 82 7.50 -2.76 42.69
CA TYR A 82 6.09 -3.01 42.37
C TYR A 82 5.82 -3.66 41.01
N GLU A 83 6.88 -4.01 40.29
CA GLU A 83 6.85 -4.42 38.88
C GLU A 83 6.29 -3.34 37.95
N LEU A 84 6.75 -3.32 36.69
CA LEU A 84 6.41 -2.27 35.73
C LEU A 84 4.89 -2.12 35.52
N THR A 85 4.20 -3.25 35.41
CA THR A 85 2.74 -3.28 35.20
C THR A 85 2.00 -2.74 36.43
N GLY A 86 2.43 -3.07 37.64
CA GLY A 86 1.81 -2.59 38.88
C GLY A 86 2.06 -1.10 39.13
N PHE A 87 3.24 -0.59 38.77
CA PHE A 87 3.54 0.85 38.81
C PHE A 87 2.65 1.64 37.84
N LEU A 88 2.54 1.21 36.57
CA LEU A 88 1.70 1.90 35.59
C LEU A 88 0.21 1.85 35.95
N ALA A 89 -0.26 0.73 36.51
CA ALA A 89 -1.63 0.64 37.01
C ALA A 89 -1.93 1.73 38.07
N ARG A 90 -0.96 1.99 38.97
CA ARG A 90 -1.05 3.06 39.95
C ARG A 90 -1.04 4.46 39.34
N GLN A 91 -0.23 4.68 38.31
CA GLN A 91 -0.22 5.97 37.59
C GLN A 91 -1.60 6.28 36.97
N LEU A 92 -2.31 5.25 36.49
CA LEU A 92 -3.66 5.40 35.93
C LEU A 92 -4.75 5.68 36.99
N GLN A 93 -4.49 5.46 38.28
CA GLN A 93 -5.42 5.83 39.34
C GLN A 93 -5.45 7.34 39.59
N ALA A 94 -4.40 8.05 39.20
CA ALA A 94 -4.34 9.50 39.33
C ALA A 94 -5.16 10.20 38.22
N PRO A 95 -5.66 11.43 38.46
CA PRO A 95 -6.19 12.27 37.39
C PRO A 95 -5.16 12.44 36.25
N PRO A 96 -5.58 12.50 34.97
CA PRO A 96 -6.96 12.64 34.50
C PRO A 96 -7.74 11.32 34.32
N TYR A 97 -7.09 10.17 34.47
CA TYR A 97 -7.70 8.87 34.13
C TYR A 97 -8.58 8.31 35.26
N ALA A 98 -8.16 8.48 36.52
CA ALA A 98 -8.91 8.10 37.73
C ALA A 98 -9.49 6.67 37.69
N MET A 99 -8.73 5.72 37.13
CA MET A 99 -9.17 4.34 36.92
C MET A 99 -9.07 3.50 38.20
N ASP A 100 -9.96 2.51 38.37
CA ASP A 100 -9.79 1.49 39.40
C ASP A 100 -8.49 0.70 39.18
N TYR A 101 -7.84 0.27 40.26
CA TYR A 101 -6.55 -0.44 40.16
C TYR A 101 -6.63 -1.72 39.32
N ASN A 102 -7.70 -2.51 39.47
CA ASN A 102 -7.81 -3.80 38.76
C ASN A 102 -8.07 -3.60 37.27
N ASP A 103 -8.91 -2.62 36.94
CA ASP A 103 -9.16 -2.23 35.55
C ASP A 103 -7.89 -1.66 34.91
N ALA A 104 -7.15 -0.82 35.63
CA ALA A 104 -5.87 -0.27 35.19
C ALA A 104 -4.82 -1.35 34.97
N LEU A 105 -4.71 -2.32 35.88
CA LEU A 105 -3.80 -3.45 35.75
C LEU A 105 -4.15 -4.32 34.54
N THR A 106 -5.44 -4.56 34.31
CA THR A 106 -5.95 -5.33 33.17
C THR A 106 -5.64 -4.62 31.86
N LEU A 107 -5.90 -3.31 31.80
CA LEU A 107 -5.60 -2.49 30.63
C LEU A 107 -4.09 -2.51 30.31
N VAL A 108 -3.22 -2.28 31.30
CA VAL A 108 -1.77 -2.27 31.08
C VAL A 108 -1.27 -3.64 30.59
N ARG A 109 -1.85 -4.76 31.08
CA ARG A 109 -1.53 -6.10 30.58
C ARG A 109 -1.97 -6.29 29.13
N MET A 110 -3.21 -5.95 28.78
CA MET A 110 -3.70 -6.04 27.41
C MET A 110 -2.82 -5.25 26.43
N VAL A 111 -2.45 -4.02 26.80
CA VAL A 111 -1.57 -3.17 25.99
C VAL A 111 -0.18 -3.79 25.85
N ARG A 112 0.42 -4.27 26.95
CA ARG A 112 1.74 -4.92 26.93
C ARG A 112 1.75 -6.20 26.09
N ASP A 113 0.67 -6.97 26.15
CA ASP A 113 0.54 -8.27 25.49
C ASP A 113 0.09 -8.12 24.02
N GLY A 114 -0.24 -6.90 23.58
CA GLY A 114 -0.58 -6.56 22.19
C GLY A 114 -2.05 -6.70 21.82
N ASP A 115 -2.94 -6.96 22.78
CA ASP A 115 -4.38 -7.05 22.58
C ASP A 115 -5.04 -5.65 22.59
N LEU A 116 -4.83 -4.92 21.49
CA LEU A 116 -5.30 -3.54 21.35
C LEU A 116 -6.82 -3.44 21.19
N GLU A 117 -7.50 -4.50 20.74
CA GLU A 117 -8.95 -4.48 20.57
C GLU A 117 -9.65 -4.55 21.92
N ALA A 118 -9.26 -5.51 22.77
CA ALA A 118 -9.77 -5.59 24.14
C ALA A 118 -9.41 -4.34 24.96
N ALA A 119 -8.17 -3.85 24.83
CA ALA A 119 -7.73 -2.63 25.50
C ALA A 119 -8.59 -1.41 25.10
N ARG A 120 -8.92 -1.24 23.81
CA ARG A 120 -9.79 -0.15 23.32
C ARG A 120 -11.20 -0.24 23.87
N SER A 121 -11.75 -1.45 23.97
CA SER A 121 -13.07 -1.66 24.55
C SER A 121 -13.09 -1.20 26.01
N LEU A 122 -12.15 -1.69 26.82
CA LEU A 122 -12.04 -1.37 28.25
C LEU A 122 -11.77 0.13 28.49
N ALA A 123 -10.86 0.72 27.72
CA ALA A 123 -10.54 2.15 27.82
C ALA A 123 -11.76 3.03 27.50
N ARG A 124 -12.53 2.72 26.46
CA ARG A 124 -13.77 3.48 26.16
C ARG A 124 -14.78 3.37 27.28
N GLU A 125 -14.95 2.19 27.86
CA GLU A 125 -15.93 1.95 28.91
C GLU A 125 -15.57 2.66 30.22
N ARG A 126 -14.27 2.72 30.58
CA ARG A 126 -13.82 3.23 31.88
C ARG A 126 -13.35 4.68 31.86
N THR A 127 -12.65 5.12 30.83
CA THR A 127 -12.12 6.49 30.73
C THR A 127 -12.85 7.35 29.70
N GLY A 128 -13.75 6.77 28.90
CA GLY A 128 -14.43 7.48 27.81
C GLY A 128 -13.52 7.86 26.62
N SER A 129 -12.23 7.56 26.70
CA SER A 129 -11.21 7.88 25.68
C SER A 129 -10.24 6.72 25.52
N VAL A 130 -9.81 6.49 24.28
CA VAL A 130 -8.77 5.49 23.93
C VAL A 130 -7.35 6.04 24.05
N GLU A 131 -7.17 7.34 24.32
CA GLU A 131 -5.86 7.98 24.40
C GLU A 131 -4.98 7.42 25.53
N VAL A 132 -5.61 6.93 26.59
CA VAL A 132 -4.94 6.25 27.70
C VAL A 132 -4.08 5.08 27.21
N ILE A 133 -4.47 4.39 26.13
CA ILE A 133 -3.71 3.29 25.55
C ILE A 133 -2.38 3.79 24.99
N ALA A 134 -2.42 4.83 24.16
CA ALA A 134 -1.21 5.41 23.58
C ALA A 134 -0.27 5.94 24.69
N GLN A 135 -0.83 6.51 25.76
CA GLN A 135 -0.04 6.95 26.91
C GLN A 135 0.63 5.78 27.65
N VAL A 136 -0.08 4.66 27.85
CA VAL A 136 0.48 3.45 28.46
C VAL A 136 1.55 2.82 27.58
N GLU A 137 1.33 2.73 26.27
CA GLU A 137 2.34 2.26 25.30
C GLU A 137 3.61 3.11 25.38
N GLN A 138 3.45 4.43 25.42
CA GLN A 138 4.56 5.37 25.53
C GLN A 138 5.33 5.17 26.83
N TRP A 139 4.65 5.06 27.97
CA TRP A 139 5.28 4.80 29.27
C TRP A 139 6.01 3.46 29.32
N LEU A 140 5.37 2.38 28.84
CA LEU A 140 6.00 1.06 28.75
C LEU A 140 7.31 1.15 27.96
N SER A 141 7.27 1.75 26.77
CA SER A 141 8.44 1.91 25.91
C SER A 141 9.54 2.74 26.58
N ASP A 142 9.18 3.88 27.17
CA ASP A 142 10.13 4.80 27.77
C ASP A 142 10.85 4.20 28.98
N TYR A 143 10.12 3.58 29.90
CA TYR A 143 10.73 2.99 31.10
C TYR A 143 11.56 1.76 30.76
N GLN A 144 11.12 0.90 29.83
CA GLN A 144 11.94 -0.22 29.35
C GLN A 144 13.23 0.28 28.70
N ARG A 145 13.14 1.26 27.80
CA ARG A 145 14.33 1.85 27.15
C ARG A 145 15.28 2.47 28.18
N TYR A 146 14.75 3.15 29.19
CA TYR A 146 15.57 3.74 30.24
C TYR A 146 16.27 2.69 31.11
N GLN A 147 15.59 1.59 31.47
CA GLN A 147 16.20 0.47 32.21
C GLN A 147 17.41 -0.12 31.48
N HIS A 148 17.38 -0.17 30.14
CA HIS A 148 18.53 -0.57 29.35
C HIS A 148 19.59 0.54 29.29
N ALA A 149 19.19 1.78 29.03
CA ALA A 149 20.09 2.92 28.87
C ALA A 149 20.89 3.25 30.14
N ARG A 150 20.33 3.04 31.34
CA ARG A 150 21.01 3.34 32.62
C ARG A 150 22.25 2.47 32.89
N ARG A 151 22.48 1.41 32.11
CA ARG A 151 23.66 0.54 32.25
C ARG A 151 24.97 1.20 31.79
N SER A 152 24.88 2.24 30.96
CA SER A 152 26.02 2.95 30.40
C SER A 152 25.80 4.47 30.51
N PRO A 153 26.77 5.25 31.02
CA PRO A 153 26.64 6.70 31.08
C PRO A 153 26.36 7.35 29.72
N GLN A 154 26.88 6.77 28.64
CA GLN A 154 26.66 7.30 27.28
C GLN A 154 25.24 7.09 26.79
N ASP A 155 24.64 5.92 27.07
CA ASP A 155 23.28 5.59 26.67
C ASP A 155 22.27 6.33 27.54
N GLN A 156 22.54 6.44 28.85
CA GLN A 156 21.77 7.27 29.77
C GLN A 156 21.75 8.74 29.32
N ALA A 157 22.91 9.29 28.94
CA ALA A 157 23.01 10.65 28.41
C ALA A 157 22.18 10.83 27.14
N ARG A 158 22.26 9.87 26.21
CA ARG A 158 21.49 9.92 24.95
C ARG A 158 19.99 9.85 25.19
N PHE A 159 19.54 9.02 26.13
CA PHE A 159 18.13 8.89 26.46
C PHE A 159 17.59 10.16 27.12
N ILE A 160 18.24 10.64 28.19
CA ILE A 160 17.78 11.80 28.96
C ILE A 160 17.82 13.08 28.09
N ALA A 161 18.89 13.29 27.32
CA ALA A 161 18.94 14.39 26.36
C ALA A 161 17.84 14.25 25.29
N GLY A 162 17.55 13.04 24.83
CA GLY A 162 16.43 12.77 23.93
C GLY A 162 15.09 13.24 24.50
N LYS A 163 14.80 12.87 25.76
CA LYS A 163 13.54 13.22 26.42
C LYS A 163 13.38 14.71 26.68
N LEU A 164 14.44 15.35 27.18
CA LEU A 164 14.42 16.78 27.38
C LEU A 164 14.30 17.55 26.06
N PHE A 165 14.94 17.07 24.99
CA PHE A 165 14.77 17.64 23.65
C PHE A 165 13.35 17.48 23.10
N GLU A 166 12.72 16.31 23.26
CA GLU A 166 11.32 16.08 22.86
C GLU A 166 10.36 17.06 23.56
N GLN A 167 10.50 17.20 24.88
CA GLN A 167 9.71 18.17 25.66
C GLN A 167 9.92 19.60 25.14
N HIS A 168 11.17 20.01 24.95
CA HIS A 168 11.49 21.33 24.45
C HIS A 168 10.98 21.57 23.02
N TYR A 169 11.09 20.59 22.14
CA TYR A 169 10.60 20.68 20.75
C TYR A 169 9.08 20.84 20.69
N ASN A 170 8.35 20.08 21.51
CA ASN A 170 6.90 20.21 21.63
C ASN A 170 6.50 21.58 22.20
N ALA A 171 7.25 22.07 23.19
CA ALA A 171 7.05 23.39 23.77
C ALA A 171 7.31 24.52 22.76
N ARG A 172 8.31 24.41 21.86
CA ARG A 172 8.48 25.37 20.75
C ARG A 172 7.23 25.48 19.89
N ALA A 173 6.68 24.34 19.46
CA ALA A 173 5.47 24.33 18.63
C ALA A 173 4.25 24.89 19.39
N ALA A 174 4.10 24.54 20.67
CA ALA A 174 3.04 25.09 21.52
C ALA A 174 3.18 26.60 21.73
N LEU A 175 4.41 27.09 21.91
CA LEU A 175 4.71 28.51 22.06
C LEU A 175 4.33 29.29 20.81
N ILE A 176 4.72 28.81 19.62
CA ILE A 176 4.34 29.43 18.35
C ILE A 176 2.81 29.54 18.25
N ARG A 177 2.09 28.44 18.50
CA ARG A 177 0.62 28.44 18.46
C ARG A 177 -0.01 29.42 19.46
N ALA A 178 0.46 29.44 20.70
CA ALA A 178 -0.03 30.35 21.74
C ALA A 178 0.16 31.82 21.32
N VAL A 179 1.35 32.17 20.84
CA VAL A 179 1.66 33.54 20.41
C VAL A 179 0.83 33.94 19.18
N LEU A 180 0.69 33.05 18.19
CA LEU A 180 -0.11 33.34 16.99
C LEU A 180 -1.60 33.49 17.31
N ALA A 181 -2.12 32.73 18.27
CA ALA A 181 -3.48 32.84 18.80
C ALA A 181 -3.71 34.08 19.68
N GLY A 182 -2.63 34.76 20.12
CA GLY A 182 -2.70 35.92 21.01
C GLY A 182 -2.81 35.58 22.50
N ASP A 183 -2.57 34.32 22.87
CA ASP A 183 -2.59 33.86 24.27
C ASP A 183 -1.23 34.13 24.93
N GLN A 184 -1.11 35.33 25.51
CA GLN A 184 0.13 35.76 26.14
C GLN A 184 0.45 35.01 27.44
N GLU A 185 -0.57 34.73 28.23
CA GLU A 185 -0.40 34.05 29.52
C GLU A 185 0.16 32.64 29.29
N ARG A 186 -0.42 31.89 28.35
CA ARG A 186 0.09 30.55 28.01
C ARG A 186 1.49 30.59 27.43
N ALA A 187 1.81 31.57 26.60
CA ALA A 187 3.15 31.75 26.05
C ALA A 187 4.19 32.00 27.16
N GLU A 188 3.88 32.85 28.14
CA GLU A 188 4.76 33.14 29.28
C GLU A 188 4.94 31.93 30.20
N GLN A 189 3.87 31.17 30.46
CA GLN A 189 3.94 29.91 31.21
C GLN A 189 4.86 28.89 30.51
N LEU A 190 4.72 28.70 29.20
CA LEU A 190 5.57 27.77 28.44
C LEU A 190 7.05 28.15 28.50
N VAL A 191 7.37 29.45 28.46
CA VAL A 191 8.75 29.94 28.62
C VAL A 191 9.26 29.70 30.04
N ALA A 192 8.43 29.83 31.07
CA ALA A 192 8.82 29.59 32.46
C ALA A 192 9.03 28.09 32.77
N GLU A 193 8.19 27.22 32.19
CA GLU A 193 8.19 25.78 32.45
C GLU A 193 9.15 24.98 31.56
N THR A 194 9.71 25.59 30.51
CA THR A 194 10.53 24.89 29.52
C THR A 194 11.94 25.48 29.45
N PRO A 195 12.99 24.69 29.73
CA PRO A 195 14.34 25.20 29.73
C PRO A 195 14.87 25.54 28.34
N GLY A 196 15.53 26.68 28.21
CA GLY A 196 16.14 27.13 26.96
C GLY A 196 15.18 27.87 26.01
N LEU A 197 13.90 28.00 26.37
CA LEU A 197 13.02 29.00 25.77
C LEU A 197 13.24 30.35 26.46
N SER A 198 13.33 31.42 25.67
CA SER A 198 13.47 32.79 26.19
C SER A 198 12.25 33.64 25.86
N ARG A 199 12.02 34.69 26.66
CA ARG A 199 10.95 35.67 26.39
C ARG A 199 11.14 36.39 25.06
N ASP A 200 12.36 36.52 24.57
CA ASP A 200 12.65 37.14 23.28
C ASP A 200 12.00 36.37 22.12
N LEU A 201 11.90 35.04 22.22
CA LEU A 201 11.24 34.22 21.20
C LEU A 201 9.76 34.58 21.02
N ILE A 202 9.08 35.01 22.10
CA ILE A 202 7.69 35.50 22.02
C ILE A 202 7.64 36.73 21.10
N GLN A 203 8.57 37.66 21.27
CA GLN A 203 8.63 38.87 20.45
C GLN A 203 9.04 38.56 19.02
N GLU A 204 9.98 37.63 18.79
CA GLU A 204 10.36 37.20 17.45
C GLU A 204 9.15 36.61 16.69
N VAL A 205 8.36 35.73 17.30
CA VAL A 205 7.14 35.17 16.68
C VAL A 205 6.11 36.26 16.36
N ARG A 206 5.95 37.25 17.25
CA ARG A 206 5.06 38.40 17.00
C ARG A 206 5.55 39.26 15.83
N GLN A 207 6.85 39.49 15.74
CA GLN A 207 7.44 40.23 14.62
C GLN A 207 7.22 39.48 13.30
N ILE A 208 7.41 38.17 13.28
CA ILE A 208 7.13 37.33 12.11
C ILE A 208 5.66 37.44 11.72
N LYS A 209 4.73 37.34 12.68
CA LYS A 209 3.29 37.51 12.42
C LYS A 209 3.00 38.88 11.80
N ALA A 210 3.51 39.95 12.40
CA ALA A 210 3.31 41.31 11.91
C ALA A 210 3.91 41.53 10.51
N GLN A 211 5.07 40.93 10.24
CA GLN A 211 5.72 40.96 8.93
C GLN A 211 4.87 40.22 7.89
N CYS A 212 4.40 39.00 8.19
CA CYS A 212 3.52 38.25 7.29
C CYS A 212 2.22 39.02 6.99
N GLU A 213 1.64 39.70 7.98
CA GLU A 213 0.46 40.54 7.78
C GLU A 213 0.74 41.76 6.90
N ALA A 214 1.90 42.41 7.08
CA ALA A 214 2.34 43.50 6.22
C ALA A 214 2.58 43.02 4.78
N ASP A 215 3.23 41.87 4.61
CA ASP A 215 3.52 41.27 3.32
C ASP A 215 2.25 40.85 2.61
N ARG A 216 1.28 40.29 3.35
CA ARG A 216 -0.04 39.97 2.82
C ARG A 216 -0.73 41.20 2.25
N ARG A 217 -0.71 42.34 2.98
CA ARG A 217 -1.26 43.60 2.48
C ARG A 217 -0.55 44.08 1.21
N ARG A 218 0.79 44.06 1.17
CA ARG A 218 1.56 44.42 -0.03
C ARG A 218 1.20 43.56 -1.24
N VAL A 219 1.05 42.24 -1.02
CA VAL A 219 0.64 41.30 -2.07
C VAL A 219 -0.80 41.54 -2.50
N TRP A 220 -1.71 41.84 -1.57
CA TRP A 220 -3.09 42.19 -1.89
C TRP A 220 -3.19 43.47 -2.73
N GLU A 221 -2.44 44.52 -2.36
CA GLU A 221 -2.35 45.78 -3.11
C GLU A 221 -1.78 45.56 -4.52
N ALA A 222 -0.89 44.58 -4.70
CA ALA A 222 -0.37 44.17 -6.00
C ALA A 222 -1.33 43.31 -6.84
N GLY A 223 -2.55 43.03 -6.35
CA GLY A 223 -3.55 42.21 -7.06
C GLY A 223 -3.52 40.71 -6.71
N GLY A 224 -2.74 40.32 -5.71
CA GLY A 224 -2.68 38.95 -5.21
C GLY A 224 -1.82 37.99 -6.04
N LEU A 225 -2.05 36.69 -5.88
CA LEU A 225 -1.32 35.68 -6.67
C LEU A 225 -1.82 35.68 -8.12
N HIS A 226 -0.90 35.91 -9.05
CA HIS A 226 -1.13 35.71 -10.48
C HIS A 226 -0.65 34.32 -10.91
N VAL A 227 -1.57 33.49 -11.38
CA VAL A 227 -1.27 32.15 -11.90
C VAL A 227 -1.16 32.21 -13.42
N ILE A 228 0.00 31.80 -13.94
CA ILE A 228 0.24 31.66 -15.38
C ILE A 228 0.22 30.17 -15.74
N GLY A 229 -0.76 29.76 -16.53
CA GLY A 229 -0.71 28.48 -17.24
C GLY A 229 -0.06 28.69 -18.59
N THR A 230 1.09 28.07 -18.83
CA THR A 230 1.80 28.20 -20.12
C THR A 230 1.09 27.45 -21.24
N GLU A 231 0.40 26.38 -20.89
CA GLU A 231 -0.37 25.51 -21.77
C GLU A 231 -1.69 25.10 -21.09
N ARG A 232 -2.60 24.50 -21.85
CA ARG A 232 -3.79 23.83 -21.32
C ARG A 232 -3.55 22.35 -21.19
N HIS A 233 -3.88 21.79 -20.03
CA HIS A 233 -3.84 20.35 -19.84
C HIS A 233 -5.02 19.68 -20.58
N GLU A 234 -4.87 18.43 -20.99
CA GLU A 234 -5.94 17.64 -21.62
C GLU A 234 -7.21 17.55 -20.74
N ALA A 235 -7.00 17.33 -19.44
CA ALA A 235 -8.04 17.34 -18.42
C ALA A 235 -8.26 18.72 -17.81
N ARG A 236 -9.48 19.26 -17.93
CA ARG A 236 -9.88 20.58 -17.40
C ARG A 236 -9.72 20.66 -15.88
N ARG A 237 -9.89 19.53 -15.19
CA ARG A 237 -9.73 19.45 -13.73
C ARG A 237 -8.34 19.90 -13.27
N ILE A 238 -7.28 19.61 -14.03
CA ILE A 238 -5.90 19.96 -13.65
C ILE A 238 -5.66 21.46 -13.84
N ASP A 239 -6.17 22.04 -14.94
CA ASP A 239 -6.18 23.50 -15.13
C ASP A 239 -6.93 24.21 -14.01
N ASN A 240 -8.09 23.68 -13.61
CA ASN A 240 -8.87 24.22 -12.49
C ASN A 240 -8.11 24.16 -11.16
N GLN A 241 -7.32 23.10 -10.93
CA GLN A 241 -6.47 23.00 -9.74
C GLN A 241 -5.37 24.06 -9.76
N LEU A 242 -4.72 24.29 -10.91
CA LEU A 242 -3.70 25.32 -11.05
C LEU A 242 -4.30 26.71 -10.83
N ARG A 243 -5.44 27.01 -11.48
CA ARG A 243 -6.19 28.26 -11.30
C ARG A 243 -6.61 28.48 -9.85
N GLY A 244 -7.14 27.45 -9.20
CA GLY A 244 -7.57 27.49 -7.79
C GLY A 244 -6.44 27.62 -6.77
N ARG A 245 -5.19 27.83 -7.22
CA ARG A 245 -4.10 28.28 -6.35
C ARG A 245 -4.19 29.78 -6.06
N ALA A 246 -4.76 30.58 -6.97
CA ALA A 246 -5.07 31.98 -6.74
C ALA A 246 -6.43 32.15 -6.05
N ALA A 247 -6.63 33.32 -5.43
CA ALA A 247 -7.88 33.75 -4.82
C ALA A 247 -8.51 32.79 -3.81
N ARG A 248 -7.66 32.12 -3.00
CA ARG A 248 -8.14 31.26 -1.90
C ARG A 248 -8.72 32.11 -0.76
N GLN A 249 -9.74 31.60 -0.08
CA GLN A 249 -10.39 32.26 1.07
C GLN A 249 -10.85 33.71 0.78
N GLY A 250 -11.13 34.05 -0.48
CA GLY A 250 -11.52 35.40 -0.88
C GLY A 250 -10.36 36.39 -1.07
N ASP A 251 -9.11 35.93 -1.02
CA ASP A 251 -7.95 36.74 -1.39
C ASP A 251 -8.07 37.29 -2.82
N PRO A 252 -7.49 38.46 -3.13
CA PRO A 252 -7.31 38.87 -4.51
C PRO A 252 -6.40 37.88 -5.24
N GLY A 253 -6.62 37.73 -6.53
CA GLY A 253 -5.82 36.87 -7.37
C GLY A 253 -6.35 36.84 -8.79
N SER A 254 -5.50 36.43 -9.71
CA SER A 254 -5.86 36.31 -11.12
C SER A 254 -5.20 35.09 -11.73
N SER A 255 -5.78 34.58 -12.80
CA SER A 255 -5.19 33.49 -13.57
C SER A 255 -5.29 33.78 -15.04
N ARG A 256 -4.23 33.54 -15.79
CA ARG A 256 -4.22 33.60 -17.25
C ARG A 256 -3.57 32.34 -17.79
N PHE A 257 -4.21 31.74 -18.77
CA PHE A 257 -3.68 30.58 -19.46
C PHE A 257 -3.37 30.98 -20.89
N TYR A 258 -2.24 30.50 -21.37
CA TYR A 258 -1.79 30.61 -22.74
C TYR A 258 -1.93 29.25 -23.41
N LEU A 259 -2.06 29.28 -24.72
CA LEU A 259 -2.17 28.11 -25.57
C LEU A 259 -1.67 28.49 -26.96
N SER A 260 -0.76 27.70 -27.51
CA SER A 260 -0.40 27.75 -28.92
C SER A 260 -1.32 26.83 -29.73
N LEU A 261 -1.57 27.18 -30.99
CA LEU A 261 -2.26 26.29 -31.92
C LEU A 261 -1.42 25.06 -32.26
N GLU A 262 -0.10 25.12 -32.03
CA GLU A 262 0.83 24.02 -32.23
C GLU A 262 0.89 23.05 -31.04
N ASP A 263 0.28 23.40 -29.90
CA ASP A 263 0.32 22.58 -28.69
C ASP A 263 -0.39 21.25 -28.88
N GLU A 264 0.03 20.25 -28.11
CA GLU A 264 -0.41 18.86 -28.26
C GLU A 264 -1.93 18.69 -28.19
N LEU A 265 -2.60 19.41 -27.28
CA LEU A 265 -4.06 19.42 -27.15
C LEU A 265 -4.74 19.83 -28.47
N MET A 266 -4.22 20.87 -29.12
CA MET A 266 -4.76 21.43 -30.35
C MET A 266 -4.41 20.55 -31.55
N ARG A 267 -3.20 19.99 -31.60
CA ARG A 267 -2.77 19.06 -32.65
C ARG A 267 -3.57 17.76 -32.65
N ARG A 268 -3.80 17.14 -31.48
CA ARG A 268 -4.47 15.85 -31.37
C ARG A 268 -5.99 15.94 -31.51
N PHE A 269 -6.60 17.02 -31.00
CA PHE A 269 -8.07 17.11 -30.87
C PHE A 269 -8.68 18.36 -31.51
N GLY A 270 -7.88 19.35 -31.89
CA GLY A 270 -8.32 20.60 -32.53
C GLY A 270 -8.43 20.55 -34.05
N GLY A 271 -7.65 19.68 -34.73
CA GLY A 271 -7.59 19.43 -36.18
C GLY A 271 -8.46 20.31 -37.08
N GLN A 272 -9.66 19.85 -37.45
CA GLN A 272 -10.53 20.56 -38.39
C GLN A 272 -11.05 21.91 -37.86
N SER A 273 -11.39 21.97 -36.57
CA SER A 273 -11.95 23.19 -35.96
C SER A 273 -10.92 24.31 -35.86
N VAL A 274 -9.66 23.95 -35.64
CA VAL A 274 -8.53 24.89 -35.56
C VAL A 274 -8.13 25.38 -36.95
N SER A 275 -8.02 24.48 -37.93
CA SER A 275 -7.73 24.86 -39.33
C SER A 275 -8.78 25.84 -39.86
N ASN A 276 -10.06 25.53 -39.67
CA ASN A 276 -11.15 26.40 -40.09
C ASN A 276 -11.16 27.77 -39.38
N LEU A 277 -10.69 27.81 -38.12
CA LEU A 277 -10.58 29.05 -37.35
C LEU A 277 -9.44 29.93 -37.88
N MET A 278 -8.28 29.33 -38.16
CA MET A 278 -7.13 30.03 -38.76
C MET A 278 -7.46 30.59 -40.14
N GLU A 279 -8.11 29.78 -41.00
CA GLU A 279 -8.54 30.19 -42.34
C GLU A 279 -9.53 31.37 -42.32
N ARG A 280 -10.43 31.41 -41.34
CA ARG A 280 -11.46 32.44 -41.22
C ARG A 280 -10.94 33.75 -40.64
N LEU A 281 -10.01 33.68 -39.70
CA LEU A 281 -9.60 34.86 -38.95
C LEU A 281 -8.47 35.65 -39.62
N LYS A 282 -7.78 35.11 -40.64
CA LYS A 282 -6.67 35.78 -41.38
C LYS A 282 -5.79 36.63 -40.45
N LEU A 283 -5.35 36.02 -39.36
CA LEU A 283 -4.69 36.73 -38.26
C LEU A 283 -3.22 36.91 -38.59
N ASP A 284 -2.69 38.09 -38.31
CA ASP A 284 -1.25 38.29 -38.25
C ASP A 284 -0.68 37.43 -37.09
N GLU A 285 0.44 36.76 -37.34
CA GLU A 285 1.04 35.74 -36.46
C GLU A 285 1.36 36.26 -35.03
N ASP A 286 1.47 37.58 -34.86
CA ASP A 286 1.91 38.24 -33.63
C ASP A 286 0.77 38.80 -32.75
N ILE A 287 -0.50 38.59 -33.11
CA ILE A 287 -1.64 39.19 -32.39
C ILE A 287 -2.27 38.18 -31.39
N PRO A 288 -2.29 38.48 -30.08
CA PRO A 288 -3.00 37.66 -29.10
C PRO A 288 -4.49 37.54 -29.42
N LEU A 289 -4.98 36.30 -29.48
CA LEU A 289 -6.39 36.01 -29.75
C LEU A 289 -7.20 35.95 -28.47
N GLU A 290 -7.73 37.10 -28.05
CA GLU A 290 -8.70 37.17 -26.96
C GLU A 290 -10.15 37.13 -27.51
N HIS A 291 -10.54 36.01 -28.13
CA HIS A 291 -11.90 35.84 -28.66
C HIS A 291 -12.65 34.70 -27.97
N ARG A 292 -13.86 34.98 -27.47
CA ARG A 292 -14.75 34.00 -26.80
C ARG A 292 -15.05 32.73 -27.62
N LEU A 293 -14.84 32.77 -28.93
CA LEU A 293 -14.99 31.60 -29.81
C LEU A 293 -13.84 30.61 -29.64
N VAL A 294 -12.62 31.10 -29.37
CA VAL A 294 -11.44 30.24 -29.14
C VAL A 294 -11.61 29.44 -27.85
N ASP A 295 -12.09 30.09 -26.78
CA ASP A 295 -12.38 29.43 -25.50
C ASP A 295 -13.34 28.24 -25.66
N LYS A 296 -14.40 28.40 -26.47
CA LYS A 296 -15.36 27.32 -26.76
C LYS A 296 -14.73 26.15 -27.50
N VAL A 297 -13.85 26.43 -28.46
CA VAL A 297 -13.14 25.38 -29.20
C VAL A 297 -12.23 24.61 -28.25
N ILE A 298 -11.49 25.29 -27.39
CA ILE A 298 -10.61 24.67 -26.38
C ILE A 298 -11.43 23.80 -25.42
N GLU A 299 -12.54 24.32 -24.89
CA GLU A 299 -13.42 23.57 -23.99
C GLU A 299 -14.00 22.32 -24.66
N SER A 300 -14.42 22.42 -25.92
CA SER A 300 -14.92 21.27 -26.70
C SER A 300 -13.84 20.22 -26.98
N SER A 301 -12.57 20.63 -27.14
CA SER A 301 -11.45 19.72 -27.30
C SER A 301 -11.17 18.98 -26.00
N GLN A 302 -11.08 19.68 -24.87
CA GLN A 302 -10.90 19.06 -23.55
C GLN A 302 -12.02 18.06 -23.22
N GLN A 303 -13.28 18.41 -23.50
CA GLN A 303 -14.41 17.49 -23.27
C GLN A 303 -14.31 16.21 -24.11
N ARG A 304 -13.83 16.31 -25.36
CA ARG A 304 -13.59 15.13 -26.21
C ARG A 304 -12.47 14.24 -25.68
N VAL A 305 -11.38 14.82 -25.16
CA VAL A 305 -10.30 14.05 -24.53
C VAL A 305 -10.78 13.35 -23.27
N GLU A 306 -11.53 14.05 -22.42
CA GLU A 306 -12.09 13.47 -21.21
C GLU A 306 -13.06 12.32 -21.52
N GLY A 307 -13.89 12.45 -22.57
CA GLY A 307 -14.73 11.36 -23.06
C GLY A 307 -13.95 10.15 -23.56
N TYR A 308 -12.92 10.37 -24.38
CA TYR A 308 -12.04 9.31 -24.88
C TYR A 308 -11.36 8.53 -23.74
N HIS A 309 -10.82 9.23 -22.74
CA HIS A 309 -10.22 8.59 -21.57
C HIS A 309 -11.24 7.91 -20.66
N PHE A 310 -12.46 8.43 -20.59
CA PHE A 310 -13.56 7.79 -19.87
C PHE A 310 -13.92 6.45 -20.51
N ASP A 311 -14.03 6.38 -21.84
CA ASP A 311 -14.34 5.14 -22.54
C ASP A 311 -13.26 4.07 -22.37
N ILE A 312 -11.97 4.46 -22.48
CA ILE A 312 -10.85 3.54 -22.19
C ILE A 312 -10.95 3.01 -20.76
N ARG A 313 -11.18 3.90 -19.80
CA ARG A 313 -11.28 3.51 -18.39
C ARG A 313 -12.50 2.62 -18.15
N LYS A 314 -13.62 2.90 -18.78
CA LYS A 314 -14.83 2.08 -18.70
C LYS A 314 -14.53 0.66 -19.17
N ASN A 315 -13.91 0.49 -20.34
CA ASN A 315 -13.52 -0.82 -20.84
C ASN A 315 -12.59 -1.55 -19.86
N LEU A 316 -11.60 -0.85 -19.29
CA LEU A 316 -10.71 -1.43 -18.28
C LEU A 316 -11.48 -1.87 -17.02
N VAL A 317 -12.40 -1.05 -16.52
CA VAL A 317 -13.24 -1.40 -15.37
C VAL A 317 -14.12 -2.61 -15.69
N GLU A 318 -14.68 -2.71 -16.89
CA GLU A 318 -15.47 -3.89 -17.29
C GLU A 318 -14.63 -5.18 -17.28
N TYR A 319 -13.37 -5.14 -17.73
CA TYR A 319 -12.46 -6.29 -17.59
C TYR A 319 -12.15 -6.60 -16.12
N ASP A 320 -11.88 -5.56 -15.32
CA ASP A 320 -11.62 -5.70 -13.90
C ASP A 320 -12.83 -6.27 -13.15
N ASP A 321 -14.07 -5.94 -13.55
CA ASP A 321 -15.29 -6.45 -12.93
C ASP A 321 -15.42 -7.97 -13.11
N VAL A 322 -15.05 -8.50 -14.28
CA VAL A 322 -15.02 -9.96 -14.52
C VAL A 322 -13.99 -10.63 -13.61
N VAL A 323 -12.77 -10.09 -13.55
CA VAL A 323 -11.70 -10.61 -12.69
C VAL A 323 -12.07 -10.49 -11.22
N ASN A 324 -12.68 -9.38 -10.82
CA ASN A 324 -13.12 -9.15 -9.46
C ASN A 324 -14.20 -10.15 -9.07
N ARG A 325 -15.15 -10.46 -9.96
CA ARG A 325 -16.17 -11.49 -9.69
C ARG A 325 -15.56 -12.87 -9.49
N GLN A 326 -14.56 -13.24 -10.29
CA GLN A 326 -13.80 -14.48 -10.08
C GLN A 326 -13.07 -14.47 -8.73
N ARG A 327 -12.41 -13.36 -8.38
CA ARG A 327 -11.74 -13.19 -7.08
C ARG A 327 -12.72 -13.32 -5.92
N GLU A 328 -13.90 -12.73 -5.99
CA GLU A 328 -14.93 -12.85 -4.95
C GLU A 328 -15.33 -14.30 -4.71
N ILE A 329 -15.54 -15.08 -5.78
CA ILE A 329 -15.88 -16.50 -5.66
C ILE A 329 -14.75 -17.27 -4.97
N VAL A 330 -13.52 -17.12 -5.46
CA VAL A 330 -12.35 -17.82 -4.92
C VAL A 330 -12.05 -17.41 -3.49
N TYR A 331 -12.13 -16.12 -3.17
CA TYR A 331 -11.83 -15.62 -1.82
C TYR A 331 -12.91 -15.99 -0.82
N ARG A 332 -14.18 -16.03 -1.24
CA ARG A 332 -15.26 -16.55 -0.41
C ARG A 332 -15.05 -18.02 -0.09
N GLU A 333 -14.76 -18.85 -1.09
CA GLU A 333 -14.48 -20.26 -0.90
C GLU A 333 -13.26 -20.48 0.01
N ARG A 334 -12.15 -19.79 -0.28
CA ARG A 334 -10.94 -19.84 0.55
C ARG A 334 -11.20 -19.44 1.99
N ARG A 335 -11.96 -18.35 2.22
CA ARG A 335 -12.32 -17.90 3.56
C ARG A 335 -13.16 -18.94 4.29
N SER A 336 -14.13 -19.51 3.59
CA SER A 336 -15.01 -20.55 4.12
C SER A 336 -14.25 -21.79 4.60
N VAL A 337 -13.21 -22.19 3.86
CA VAL A 337 -12.28 -23.27 4.26
C VAL A 337 -11.42 -22.86 5.46
N LEU A 338 -10.84 -21.66 5.45
CA LEU A 338 -9.94 -21.20 6.52
C LEU A 338 -10.64 -20.94 7.86
N GLU A 339 -11.88 -20.46 7.82
CA GLU A 339 -12.68 -20.15 9.02
C GLU A 339 -13.46 -21.35 9.54
N GLY A 340 -13.45 -22.48 8.83
CA GLY A 340 -14.24 -23.67 9.18
C GLY A 340 -15.76 -23.47 9.07
N SER A 341 -16.20 -22.39 8.41
CA SER A 341 -17.62 -22.04 8.23
C SER A 341 -18.25 -22.71 7.00
N GLY A 342 -17.44 -23.38 6.17
CA GLY A 342 -17.83 -24.02 4.90
C GLY A 342 -18.45 -25.41 4.97
N GLY A 343 -18.82 -25.88 6.16
CA GLY A 343 -19.34 -27.23 6.37
C GLY A 343 -18.23 -28.28 6.50
N ASP A 344 -18.61 -29.55 6.34
CA ASP A 344 -17.68 -30.68 6.42
C ASP A 344 -16.77 -30.73 5.19
N LEU A 345 -15.52 -30.30 5.37
CA LEU A 345 -14.51 -30.29 4.32
C LEU A 345 -14.22 -31.71 3.79
N ASP A 346 -14.27 -32.72 4.65
CA ASP A 346 -14.03 -34.11 4.24
C ASP A 346 -15.14 -34.60 3.32
N ALA A 347 -16.40 -34.25 3.61
CA ALA A 347 -17.52 -34.54 2.72
C ALA A 347 -17.36 -33.86 1.37
N LYS A 348 -16.98 -32.57 1.36
CA LYS A 348 -16.77 -31.80 0.11
C LYS A 348 -15.63 -32.35 -0.73
N ILE A 349 -14.53 -32.77 -0.09
CA ILE A 349 -13.42 -33.43 -0.76
C ILE A 349 -13.90 -34.76 -1.39
N ARG A 350 -14.65 -35.59 -0.66
CA ARG A 350 -15.20 -36.85 -1.19
C ARG A 350 -16.10 -36.62 -2.41
N GLU A 351 -16.94 -35.59 -2.37
CA GLU A 351 -17.77 -35.20 -3.52
C GLU A 351 -16.93 -34.80 -4.73
N PHE A 352 -15.87 -34.01 -4.54
CA PHE A 352 -14.94 -33.66 -5.64
C PHE A 352 -14.23 -34.89 -6.21
N PHE A 353 -13.77 -35.82 -5.37
CA PHE A 353 -13.17 -37.07 -5.84
C PHE A 353 -14.18 -37.92 -6.61
N ALA A 354 -15.41 -38.07 -6.11
CA ALA A 354 -16.45 -38.85 -6.78
C ALA A 354 -16.78 -38.27 -8.16
N ALA A 355 -16.95 -36.95 -8.25
CA ALA A 355 -17.22 -36.26 -9.51
C ALA A 355 -16.07 -36.39 -10.51
N GLU A 356 -14.82 -36.25 -10.07
CA GLU A 356 -13.66 -36.42 -10.95
C GLU A 356 -13.53 -37.87 -11.44
N ILE A 357 -13.74 -38.86 -10.58
CA ILE A 357 -13.73 -40.27 -10.97
C ILE A 357 -14.84 -40.54 -11.99
N GLU A 358 -16.05 -40.03 -11.76
CA GLU A 358 -17.18 -40.17 -12.69
C GLU A 358 -16.84 -39.58 -14.07
N ILE A 359 -16.23 -38.39 -14.12
CA ILE A 359 -15.76 -37.77 -15.37
C ILE A 359 -14.73 -38.66 -16.08
N LEU A 360 -13.78 -39.26 -15.35
CA LEU A 360 -12.79 -40.15 -15.95
C LEU A 360 -13.42 -41.46 -16.43
N LEU A 361 -14.35 -42.04 -15.67
CA LEU A 361 -15.07 -43.25 -16.06
C LEU A 361 -15.86 -42.99 -17.34
N ASP A 362 -16.65 -41.92 -17.38
CA ASP A 362 -17.41 -41.52 -18.57
C ASP A 362 -16.46 -41.30 -19.76
N ARG A 363 -15.37 -40.53 -19.56
CA ARG A 363 -14.39 -40.27 -20.62
C ARG A 363 -13.74 -41.53 -21.19
N TYR A 364 -13.32 -42.48 -20.37
CA TYR A 364 -12.48 -43.60 -20.82
C TYR A 364 -13.25 -44.91 -21.05
N LEU A 365 -14.45 -45.07 -20.48
CA LEU A 365 -15.27 -46.27 -20.66
C LEU A 365 -16.35 -46.10 -21.74
N GLU A 366 -17.07 -44.97 -21.71
CA GLU A 366 -18.23 -44.73 -22.57
C GLU A 366 -17.91 -43.75 -23.71
N GLY A 367 -17.20 -42.67 -23.39
CA GLY A 367 -16.91 -41.53 -24.28
C GLY A 367 -15.52 -41.52 -24.90
N PHE A 368 -14.75 -42.61 -24.83
CA PHE A 368 -13.33 -42.60 -25.22
C PHE A 368 -13.11 -42.20 -26.67
N LEU A 369 -13.83 -42.86 -27.59
CA LEU A 369 -13.64 -42.63 -29.01
C LEU A 369 -14.02 -41.20 -29.43
N PRO A 370 -15.22 -40.67 -29.10
CA PRO A 370 -15.56 -39.28 -29.37
C PRO A 370 -14.56 -38.28 -28.77
N TRP A 371 -14.07 -38.56 -27.56
CA TRP A 371 -13.09 -37.69 -26.90
C TRP A 371 -11.74 -37.68 -27.61
N VAL A 372 -11.18 -38.84 -27.96
CA VAL A 372 -9.90 -38.93 -28.68
C VAL A 372 -10.01 -38.30 -30.07
N GLN A 373 -11.11 -38.55 -30.79
CA GLN A 373 -11.35 -37.92 -32.09
C GLN A 373 -11.40 -36.38 -31.98
N ALA A 374 -12.02 -35.83 -30.93
CA ALA A 374 -12.01 -34.39 -30.67
C ALA A 374 -10.59 -33.87 -30.37
N GLN A 375 -9.77 -34.64 -29.64
CA GLN A 375 -8.36 -34.28 -29.39
C GLN A 375 -7.53 -34.32 -30.68
N ILE A 376 -7.77 -35.29 -31.56
CA ILE A 376 -7.13 -35.39 -32.88
C ILE A 376 -7.49 -34.18 -33.72
N ALA A 377 -8.78 -33.86 -33.86
CA ALA A 377 -9.26 -32.72 -34.64
C ALA A 377 -8.66 -31.40 -34.13
N GLN A 378 -8.65 -31.18 -32.82
CA GLN A 378 -8.06 -29.98 -32.22
C GLN A 378 -6.55 -29.90 -32.47
N ALA A 379 -5.81 -30.99 -32.28
CA ALA A 379 -4.37 -31.03 -32.49
C ALA A 379 -4.00 -30.73 -33.96
N VAL A 380 -4.73 -31.33 -34.91
CA VAL A 380 -4.50 -31.08 -36.34
C VAL A 380 -4.86 -29.63 -36.68
N GLN A 381 -6.00 -29.11 -36.23
CA GLN A 381 -6.45 -27.75 -36.55
C GLN A 381 -5.49 -26.67 -36.02
N GLU A 382 -5.02 -26.80 -34.77
CA GLU A 382 -4.07 -25.83 -34.16
C GLU A 382 -2.71 -25.79 -34.88
N HIS A 383 -2.35 -26.87 -35.56
CA HIS A 383 -1.06 -27.03 -36.23
C HIS A 383 -1.17 -27.07 -37.76
N THR A 384 -2.33 -26.72 -38.30
CA THR A 384 -2.56 -26.56 -39.74
C THR A 384 -2.39 -25.09 -40.12
N ASN A 385 -1.59 -24.82 -41.15
CA ASN A 385 -1.48 -23.49 -41.72
C ASN A 385 -2.69 -23.19 -42.61
N LEU A 386 -3.48 -22.18 -42.23
CA LEU A 386 -4.72 -21.78 -42.93
C LEU A 386 -4.50 -21.34 -44.39
N GLU A 387 -3.32 -20.86 -44.75
CA GLU A 387 -3.03 -20.37 -46.11
C GLU A 387 -2.53 -21.48 -47.06
N THR A 388 -1.89 -22.51 -46.51
CA THR A 388 -1.23 -23.56 -47.32
C THR A 388 -1.82 -24.95 -47.14
N GLY A 389 -2.67 -25.17 -46.13
CA GLY A 389 -3.23 -26.47 -45.78
C GLY A 389 -2.22 -27.48 -45.21
N ALA A 390 -0.95 -27.08 -45.09
CA ALA A 390 0.12 -27.95 -44.58
C ALA A 390 0.03 -28.08 -43.06
N VAL A 391 0.15 -29.32 -42.56
CA VAL A 391 0.11 -29.64 -41.13
C VAL A 391 1.52 -29.84 -40.58
N ASN A 392 1.83 -29.20 -39.46
CA ASN A 392 3.05 -29.50 -38.70
C ASN A 392 2.84 -30.75 -37.84
N VAL A 393 3.24 -31.90 -38.36
CA VAL A 393 2.94 -33.22 -37.75
C VAL A 393 3.73 -33.47 -36.45
N GLY A 394 4.89 -32.83 -36.25
CA GLY A 394 5.71 -33.03 -35.05
C GLY A 394 4.96 -32.71 -33.74
N PRO A 395 4.44 -31.48 -33.57
CA PRO A 395 3.58 -31.10 -32.45
C PRO A 395 2.31 -31.94 -32.31
N VAL A 396 1.66 -32.29 -33.43
CA VAL A 396 0.45 -33.14 -33.44
C VAL A 396 0.75 -34.49 -32.81
N ILE A 397 1.79 -35.19 -33.27
CA ILE A 397 2.20 -36.49 -32.70
C ILE A 397 2.58 -36.32 -31.23
N ALA A 398 3.34 -35.29 -30.87
CA ALA A 398 3.75 -35.08 -29.48
C ALA A 398 2.54 -34.93 -28.53
N ARG A 399 1.49 -34.25 -28.97
CA ARG A 399 0.24 -34.07 -28.21
C ARG A 399 -0.59 -35.35 -28.13
N LEU A 400 -0.67 -36.12 -29.22
CA LEU A 400 -1.52 -37.31 -29.29
C LEU A 400 -0.84 -38.58 -28.79
N ARG A 401 0.49 -38.62 -28.70
CA ARG A 401 1.25 -39.81 -28.27
C ARG A 401 0.79 -40.41 -26.93
N PRO A 402 0.47 -39.61 -25.88
CA PRO A 402 -0.04 -40.16 -24.62
C PRO A 402 -1.43 -40.80 -24.73
N LEU A 403 -2.16 -40.53 -25.82
CA LEU A 403 -3.54 -40.99 -26.05
C LEU A 403 -3.62 -42.22 -26.97
N LEU A 404 -2.49 -42.69 -27.49
CA LEU A 404 -2.41 -43.79 -28.47
C LEU A 404 -1.50 -44.92 -27.96
N PRO A 405 -1.80 -46.20 -28.30
CA PRO A 405 -1.04 -47.35 -27.83
C PRO A 405 0.48 -47.22 -28.06
N PRO A 406 1.33 -47.51 -27.05
CA PRO A 406 2.77 -47.29 -27.09
C PRO A 406 3.50 -48.09 -28.19
N ASP A 407 2.93 -49.21 -28.59
CA ASP A 407 3.37 -50.11 -29.66
C ASP A 407 2.98 -49.64 -31.07
N LEU A 408 2.13 -48.62 -31.18
CA LEU A 408 1.72 -48.05 -32.45
C LEU A 408 2.85 -47.26 -33.11
N SER A 409 3.30 -47.70 -34.30
CA SER A 409 4.30 -47.00 -35.11
C SER A 409 3.68 -45.79 -35.81
N LEU A 410 4.12 -44.58 -35.45
CA LEU A 410 3.74 -43.33 -36.12
C LEU A 410 4.94 -42.83 -36.93
N ASP A 411 5.00 -43.23 -38.20
CA ASP A 411 6.07 -42.80 -39.10
C ASP A 411 5.87 -41.32 -39.48
N ARG A 412 6.80 -40.47 -39.02
CA ARG A 412 6.73 -39.03 -39.23
C ARG A 412 6.81 -38.63 -40.69
N GLU A 413 7.55 -39.37 -41.51
CA GLU A 413 7.72 -39.04 -42.93
C GLU A 413 6.45 -39.35 -43.71
N VAL A 414 5.78 -40.46 -43.39
CA VAL A 414 4.50 -40.86 -44.00
C VAL A 414 3.39 -39.89 -43.59
N LEU A 415 3.32 -39.54 -42.31
CA LEU A 415 2.29 -38.64 -41.80
C LEU A 415 2.47 -37.20 -42.29
N ALA A 416 3.71 -36.74 -42.48
CA ALA A 416 4.00 -35.41 -43.05
C ALA A 416 3.66 -35.29 -44.54
N ALA A 417 3.48 -36.40 -45.23
CA ALA A 417 3.06 -36.43 -46.63
C ALA A 417 1.53 -36.39 -46.82
N MET A 418 0.76 -36.52 -45.74
CA MET A 418 -0.70 -36.44 -45.74
C MET A 418 -1.17 -34.97 -45.63
N ASP A 419 -2.29 -34.65 -46.27
CA ASP A 419 -3.01 -33.40 -45.99
C ASP A 419 -3.80 -33.52 -44.67
N ALA A 420 -4.41 -32.41 -44.23
CA ALA A 420 -5.09 -32.36 -42.93
C ALA A 420 -6.23 -33.38 -42.83
N ASP A 421 -7.01 -33.55 -43.89
CA ASP A 421 -8.17 -34.47 -43.90
C ASP A 421 -7.71 -35.93 -43.88
N ALA A 422 -6.74 -36.31 -44.74
CA ALA A 422 -6.20 -37.67 -44.74
C ALA A 422 -5.47 -38.02 -43.44
N LEU A 423 -4.79 -37.05 -42.80
CA LEU A 423 -4.16 -37.23 -41.50
C LEU A 423 -5.20 -37.44 -40.40
N MET A 424 -6.29 -36.67 -40.39
CA MET A 424 -7.39 -36.85 -39.44
C MET A 424 -8.04 -38.23 -39.60
N ASP A 425 -8.36 -38.64 -40.82
CA ASP A 425 -8.96 -39.95 -41.09
C ASP A 425 -8.05 -41.10 -40.64
N TYR A 426 -6.75 -41.01 -40.95
CA TYR A 426 -5.77 -42.01 -40.52
C TYR A 426 -5.69 -42.11 -38.99
N LEU A 427 -5.54 -40.98 -38.29
CA LEU A 427 -5.45 -40.95 -36.83
C LEU A 427 -6.76 -41.40 -36.16
N ASN A 428 -7.92 -41.07 -36.75
CA ASN A 428 -9.21 -41.52 -36.26
C ASN A 428 -9.37 -43.04 -36.40
N GLY A 429 -8.94 -43.64 -37.52
CA GLY A 429 -8.93 -45.09 -37.68
C GLY A 429 -8.07 -45.79 -36.61
N LEU A 430 -6.91 -45.23 -36.29
CA LEU A 430 -6.06 -45.73 -35.19
C LEU A 430 -6.72 -45.59 -33.82
N ALA A 431 -7.46 -44.50 -33.59
CA ALA A 431 -8.21 -44.29 -32.36
C ALA A 431 -9.38 -45.29 -32.23
N GLU A 432 -10.05 -45.62 -33.34
CA GLU A 432 -11.10 -46.66 -33.38
C GLU A 432 -10.54 -48.04 -33.05
N GLU A 433 -9.39 -48.40 -33.61
CA GLU A 433 -8.69 -49.64 -33.27
C GLU A 433 -8.31 -49.66 -31.78
N ALA A 434 -7.73 -48.57 -31.28
CA ALA A 434 -7.36 -48.45 -29.87
C ALA A 434 -8.58 -48.56 -28.94
N ALA A 435 -9.73 -47.99 -29.31
CA ALA A 435 -10.97 -48.04 -28.53
C ALA A 435 -11.52 -49.47 -28.36
N GLN A 436 -11.22 -50.37 -29.29
CA GLN A 436 -11.64 -51.77 -29.24
C GLN A 436 -10.70 -52.65 -28.38
N THR A 437 -9.59 -52.09 -27.88
CA THR A 437 -8.62 -52.80 -27.03
C THR A 437 -8.83 -52.49 -25.54
N ASP A 438 -7.97 -53.04 -24.67
CA ASP A 438 -7.92 -52.67 -23.24
C ASP A 438 -7.19 -51.34 -22.99
N TYR A 439 -6.78 -50.63 -24.03
CA TYR A 439 -6.00 -49.41 -23.92
C TYR A 439 -6.71 -48.24 -23.21
N PRO A 440 -8.03 -47.97 -23.44
CA PRO A 440 -8.75 -46.93 -22.70
C PRO A 440 -8.79 -47.20 -21.18
N LEU A 441 -8.94 -48.47 -20.78
CA LEU A 441 -8.89 -48.90 -19.39
C LEU A 441 -7.51 -48.67 -18.77
N ARG A 442 -6.43 -48.87 -19.54
CA ARG A 442 -5.06 -48.59 -19.07
C ARG A 442 -4.86 -47.10 -18.82
N LEU A 443 -5.37 -46.23 -19.70
CA LEU A 443 -5.31 -44.78 -19.53
C LEU A 443 -6.11 -44.32 -18.30
N LEU A 444 -7.31 -44.87 -18.10
CA LEU A 444 -8.12 -44.62 -16.91
C LEU A 444 -7.35 -44.94 -15.62
N VAL A 445 -6.77 -46.15 -15.52
CA VAL A 445 -5.99 -46.57 -14.35
C VAL A 445 -4.77 -45.67 -14.14
N GLN A 446 -4.10 -45.28 -15.21
CA GLN A 446 -2.94 -44.39 -15.15
C GLN A 446 -3.31 -42.99 -14.65
N GLU A 447 -4.44 -42.43 -15.09
CA GLU A 447 -4.93 -41.13 -14.65
C GLU A 447 -5.41 -41.16 -13.20
N ILE A 448 -6.21 -42.18 -12.81
CA ILE A 448 -6.65 -42.37 -11.42
C ILE A 448 -5.45 -42.51 -10.47
N ALA A 449 -4.42 -43.24 -10.88
CA ALA A 449 -3.22 -43.45 -10.06
C ALA A 449 -2.42 -42.17 -9.77
N ARG A 450 -2.68 -41.05 -10.47
CA ARG A 450 -2.02 -39.76 -10.19
C ARG A 450 -2.50 -39.11 -8.89
N PHE A 451 -3.73 -39.38 -8.47
CA PHE A 451 -4.35 -38.71 -7.31
C PHE A 451 -4.95 -39.68 -6.29
N ILE A 452 -5.09 -40.96 -6.63
CA ILE A 452 -5.35 -42.04 -5.67
C ILE A 452 -4.07 -42.87 -5.56
N PRO A 453 -3.37 -42.85 -4.40
CA PRO A 453 -2.26 -43.77 -4.16
C PRO A 453 -2.83 -45.18 -4.00
N LEU A 454 -3.04 -45.88 -5.11
CA LEU A 454 -3.44 -47.28 -5.12
C LEU A 454 -2.27 -48.12 -4.60
N TRP A 455 -2.42 -48.73 -3.42
CA TRP A 455 -1.44 -49.64 -2.81
C TRP A 455 -1.96 -51.09 -2.81
N PRO A 456 -1.20 -52.08 -3.31
CA PRO A 456 0.02 -51.91 -4.08
C PRO A 456 -0.32 -51.33 -5.46
N SER A 457 0.60 -50.55 -6.05
CA SER A 457 0.47 -50.19 -7.47
C SER A 457 0.22 -51.46 -8.26
N PRO A 458 -0.83 -51.55 -9.11
CA PRO A 458 -1.21 -52.80 -9.75
C PRO A 458 0.02 -53.43 -10.39
N PRO A 459 0.49 -54.59 -9.93
CA PRO A 459 1.68 -55.20 -10.50
C PRO A 459 1.31 -55.59 -11.92
N TYR A 460 1.85 -54.88 -12.91
CA TYR A 460 1.84 -55.30 -14.30
C TYR A 460 0.48 -55.84 -14.80
N VAL A 461 -0.59 -55.04 -14.70
CA VAL A 461 -1.76 -55.27 -15.57
C VAL A 461 -1.35 -55.17 -17.05
N LEU A 462 -0.22 -54.51 -17.32
CA LEU A 462 0.39 -54.31 -18.64
C LEU A 462 0.98 -55.57 -19.32
N ASN A 463 1.01 -56.76 -18.69
CA ASN A 463 1.65 -57.96 -19.29
C ASN A 463 0.92 -59.31 -19.08
N LEU A 464 -0.41 -59.33 -18.94
CA LEU A 464 -1.15 -60.59 -18.77
C LEU A 464 -1.50 -61.24 -20.11
N ARG A 465 -0.56 -62.03 -20.66
CA ARG A 465 -0.69 -62.68 -21.98
C ARG A 465 -1.43 -64.03 -21.96
N THR A 466 -1.68 -64.67 -20.80
CA THR A 466 -2.27 -66.03 -20.76
C THR A 466 -3.51 -66.15 -19.86
N ALA A 467 -4.40 -67.09 -20.20
CA ALA A 467 -5.66 -67.34 -19.48
C ALA A 467 -5.46 -67.77 -18.01
N ALA A 468 -4.35 -68.46 -17.70
CA ALA A 468 -4.01 -68.86 -16.33
C ALA A 468 -3.67 -67.66 -15.43
N GLN A 469 -3.01 -66.64 -15.99
CA GLN A 469 -2.67 -65.42 -15.25
C GLN A 469 -3.91 -64.55 -14.97
N ARG A 470 -4.89 -64.55 -15.89
CA ARG A 470 -6.20 -63.89 -15.66
C ARG A 470 -6.99 -64.55 -14.53
N ALA A 471 -7.01 -65.88 -14.47
CA ALA A 471 -7.69 -66.62 -13.40
C ALA A 471 -7.06 -66.42 -12.01
N GLN A 472 -5.75 -66.16 -11.95
CA GLN A 472 -5.03 -65.91 -10.70
C GLN A 472 -5.33 -64.52 -10.12
N VAL A 473 -5.47 -63.50 -10.96
CA VAL A 473 -5.90 -62.16 -10.54
C VAL A 473 -7.38 -62.17 -10.13
N GLN A 474 -8.23 -62.89 -10.86
CA GLN A 474 -9.66 -62.98 -10.53
C GLN A 474 -9.92 -63.63 -9.16
N ARG A 475 -9.07 -64.57 -8.71
CA ARG A 475 -9.12 -65.14 -7.34
C ARG A 475 -8.56 -64.23 -6.25
N ALA A 476 -7.79 -63.20 -6.60
CA ALA A 476 -7.21 -62.27 -5.64
C ALA A 476 -8.12 -61.06 -5.38
N TYR A 477 -9.13 -60.84 -6.24
CA TYR A 477 -10.03 -59.68 -6.20
C TYR A 477 -11.52 -60.05 -6.00
N THR A 478 -11.87 -61.34 -6.00
CA THR A 478 -13.10 -61.87 -5.37
C THR A 478 -12.81 -62.30 -3.95
#